data_AF-A0A388M4F2-F1
#
_entry.id   AF-A0A388M4F2-F1
#
_cell.length_a   1.000
_cell.length_b   1.000
_cell.length_c   1.000
_cell.angle_alpha   90.00
_cell.angle_beta   90.00
_cell.angle_gamma   90.00
#
_symmetry.space_group_name_H-M   'P 1'
#
loop_
_entity.id
_entity.type
_entity.pdbx_description
1 polymer ?
#
loop_
_entity_poly.entity_id
_entity_poly.type
_entity_poly.pdbx_seq_one_letter_code
_entity_poly.pdbx_strand_id
1 'polypeptide(L)'
;MAAMVVMLLLGLLQLAVSGLAQSPPPGTLETDNVESAGTGCPPGSLELDISPDRIPSYGFKTFTVFTPGGPADRLKNCQVSVDLRYPNGSTFALGTATFRVSAQLEEGVTGSLAASYYFSSTRGTARSSRSLPPPVEGDILRNLCLCTVWQSVGDALYQFRGNSTASILAE
;
A
#
# COMPACT_ATOMS: atom_id res chain seq x y z
N MET A 1 38.47 14.68 -30.73
CA MET A 1 37.57 13.55 -31.04
C MET A 1 37.55 12.50 -29.93
N ALA A 2 38.69 12.02 -29.41
CA ALA A 2 38.72 11.05 -28.31
C ALA A 2 38.00 11.47 -27.01
N ALA A 3 38.06 12.75 -26.64
CA ALA A 3 37.44 13.25 -25.40
C ALA A 3 35.90 13.23 -25.39
N MET A 4 35.24 13.38 -26.55
CA MET A 4 33.77 13.29 -26.64
C MET A 4 33.28 11.85 -26.48
N VAL A 5 34.06 10.87 -26.96
CA VAL A 5 33.73 9.44 -26.84
C VAL A 5 33.81 8.99 -25.37
N VAL A 6 34.79 9.50 -24.62
CA VAL A 6 34.93 9.20 -23.18
C VAL A 6 33.77 9.79 -22.37
N MET A 7 33.34 11.03 -22.64
CA MET A 7 32.20 11.64 -21.96
C MET A 7 30.86 10.94 -22.28
N LEU A 8 30.69 10.46 -23.53
CA LEU A 8 29.51 9.71 -23.93
C LEU A 8 29.45 8.33 -23.24
N LEU A 9 30.60 7.67 -23.07
CA LEU A 9 30.72 6.38 -22.38
C LEU A 9 30.47 6.50 -20.86
N LEU A 10 30.93 7.57 -20.20
CA LEU A 10 30.59 7.82 -18.78
C LEU A 10 29.11 8.17 -18.58
N GLY A 11 28.48 8.87 -19.52
CA GLY A 11 27.04 9.19 -19.46
C GLY A 11 26.13 7.97 -19.58
N LEU A 12 26.50 7.00 -20.43
CA LEU A 12 25.72 5.77 -20.63
C LEU A 12 25.73 4.82 -19.42
N LEU A 13 26.74 4.90 -18.54
CA LEU A 13 26.83 4.04 -17.35
C LEU A 13 25.79 4.40 -16.26
N GLN A 14 25.22 5.61 -16.29
CA GLN A 14 24.22 6.04 -15.29
C GLN A 14 22.78 5.63 -15.63
N LEU A 15 22.50 5.18 -16.86
CA LEU A 15 21.14 4.83 -17.31
C LEU A 15 20.77 3.35 -17.13
N ALA A 16 21.69 2.51 -16.64
CA ALA A 16 21.50 1.05 -16.61
C ALA A 16 21.06 0.48 -15.24
N VAL A 17 20.89 1.29 -14.19
CA VAL A 17 20.41 0.80 -12.89
C VAL A 17 18.93 1.13 -12.70
N SER A 18 18.11 0.72 -13.66
CA SER A 18 16.75 0.29 -13.32
C SER A 18 16.86 -1.18 -12.94
N GLY A 19 17.47 -1.43 -11.77
CA GLY A 19 17.66 -2.78 -11.25
C GLY A 19 16.32 -3.51 -11.28
N LEU A 20 16.34 -4.74 -11.80
CA LEU A 20 15.26 -5.70 -11.63
C LEU A 20 14.91 -5.68 -10.14
N ALA A 21 13.77 -5.09 -9.78
CA ALA A 21 13.24 -5.17 -8.43
C ALA A 21 12.85 -6.64 -8.20
N GLN A 22 13.84 -7.45 -7.86
CA GLN A 22 13.63 -8.83 -7.48
C GLN A 22 13.00 -8.80 -6.09
N SER A 23 11.93 -9.57 -5.91
CA SER A 23 11.39 -9.80 -4.57
C SER A 23 12.55 -10.28 -3.68
N PRO A 24 12.73 -9.69 -2.48
CA PRO A 24 13.83 -10.09 -1.62
C PRO A 24 13.83 -11.60 -1.39
N PRO A 25 15.02 -12.23 -1.25
CA PRO A 25 15.11 -13.65 -0.90
C PRO A 25 14.26 -13.97 0.34
N PRO A 26 13.63 -15.15 0.40
CA PRO A 26 12.84 -15.55 1.56
C PRO A 26 13.62 -15.40 2.87
N GLY A 27 13.01 -14.75 3.88
CA GLY A 27 13.65 -14.50 5.19
C GLY A 27 14.37 -13.16 5.34
N THR A 28 14.39 -12.34 4.28
CA THR A 28 14.96 -10.97 4.29
C THR A 28 14.01 -9.94 4.92
N LEU A 29 12.72 -10.25 5.01
CA LEU A 29 11.70 -9.39 5.61
C LEU A 29 11.14 -10.05 6.87
N GLU A 30 11.33 -9.42 8.02
CA GLU A 30 10.66 -9.80 9.26
C GLU A 30 9.66 -8.71 9.65
N THR A 31 8.43 -9.11 9.99
CA THR A 31 7.42 -8.23 10.57
C THR A 31 7.50 -8.39 12.08
N ASP A 32 7.95 -7.35 12.78
CA ASP A 32 8.18 -7.39 14.22
C ASP A 32 6.90 -7.07 14.99
N ASN A 33 6.18 -6.04 14.54
CA ASN A 33 4.97 -5.57 15.18
C ASN A 33 4.00 -5.01 14.14
N VAL A 34 2.70 -5.16 14.42
CA VAL A 34 1.63 -4.59 13.59
C VAL A 34 0.57 -4.00 14.48
N GLU A 35 0.29 -2.72 14.25
CA GLU A 35 -0.72 -1.97 14.98
C GLU A 35 -1.77 -1.43 14.01
N SER A 36 -3.04 -1.49 14.43
CA SER A 36 -4.17 -0.93 13.68
C SER A 36 -4.96 0.03 14.56
N ALA A 37 -5.38 1.15 13.96
CA ALA A 37 -6.23 2.14 14.61
C ALA A 37 -7.16 2.79 13.59
N GLY A 38 -8.43 2.96 13.95
CA GLY A 38 -9.42 3.62 13.11
C GLY A 38 -10.81 3.04 13.30
N THR A 39 -11.81 3.73 12.75
CA THR A 39 -13.21 3.31 12.87
C THR A 39 -13.52 2.03 12.08
N GLY A 40 -12.70 1.72 11.08
CA GLY A 40 -12.85 0.53 10.26
C GLY A 40 -11.90 -0.61 10.60
N CYS A 41 -10.88 -0.35 11.43
CA CYS A 41 -9.96 -1.38 11.93
C CYS A 41 -9.59 -1.12 13.40
N PRO A 42 -10.48 -1.45 14.36
CA PRO A 42 -10.15 -1.34 15.76
C PRO A 42 -8.92 -2.22 16.09
N PRO A 43 -8.18 -1.92 17.18
CA PRO A 43 -7.03 -2.72 17.58
C PRO A 43 -7.37 -4.22 17.65
N GLY A 44 -6.56 -5.06 17.00
CA GLY A 44 -6.76 -6.51 16.94
C GLY A 44 -7.73 -7.00 15.85
N SER A 45 -8.29 -6.12 15.01
CA SER A 45 -9.14 -6.50 13.87
C SER A 45 -8.37 -6.78 12.59
N LEU A 46 -7.05 -6.59 12.60
CA LEU A 46 -6.18 -6.80 11.44
C LEU A 46 -5.74 -8.26 11.41
N GLU A 47 -5.88 -8.90 10.26
CA GLU A 47 -5.32 -10.22 9.99
C GLU A 47 -4.08 -10.06 9.13
N LEU A 48 -2.99 -10.69 9.56
CA LEU A 48 -1.76 -10.79 8.80
C LEU A 48 -1.68 -12.19 8.20
N ASP A 49 -1.72 -12.26 6.89
CA ASP A 49 -1.40 -13.46 6.12
C ASP A 49 -0.04 -13.24 5.45
N ILE A 50 0.92 -14.11 5.74
CA ILE A 50 2.23 -14.07 5.09
C ILE A 50 2.24 -15.22 4.09
N SER A 51 2.22 -14.88 2.80
CA SER A 51 2.27 -15.89 1.73
C SER A 51 3.58 -16.70 1.82
N PRO A 52 3.68 -17.88 1.15
CA PRO A 52 4.93 -18.64 1.07
C PRO A 52 6.11 -17.82 0.50
N ASP A 53 5.78 -16.86 -0.37
CA ASP A 53 6.72 -15.88 -0.95
C ASP A 53 7.12 -14.78 0.05
N ARG A 54 6.62 -14.87 1.29
CA ARG A 54 6.78 -13.96 2.43
C ARG A 54 6.41 -12.50 2.15
N ILE A 55 5.45 -12.29 1.26
CA ILE A 55 4.84 -10.98 1.05
C ILE A 55 3.70 -10.83 2.07
N PRO A 56 3.77 -9.88 3.01
CA PRO A 56 2.72 -9.69 4.00
C PRO A 56 1.47 -9.13 3.32
N SER A 57 0.36 -9.83 3.51
CA SER A 57 -0.99 -9.42 3.14
C SER A 57 -1.77 -9.06 4.40
N TYR A 58 -2.34 -7.87 4.42
CA TYR A 58 -3.13 -7.39 5.57
C TYR A 58 -4.61 -7.39 5.21
N GLY A 59 -5.39 -8.22 5.91
CA GLY A 59 -6.84 -8.28 5.84
C GLY A 59 -7.49 -7.47 6.96
N PHE A 60 -8.61 -6.83 6.67
CA PHE A 60 -9.39 -6.07 7.64
C PHE A 60 -10.72 -6.78 7.92
N LYS A 61 -10.99 -7.17 9.17
CA LYS A 61 -12.25 -7.85 9.53
C LYS A 61 -13.49 -6.97 9.46
N THR A 62 -13.36 -5.66 9.72
CA THR A 62 -14.48 -4.77 10.03
C THR A 62 -14.56 -3.54 9.12
N PHE A 63 -13.95 -3.60 7.94
CA PHE A 63 -13.85 -2.44 7.04
C PHE A 63 -15.05 -2.33 6.09
N THR A 64 -16.23 -2.08 6.67
CA THR A 64 -17.50 -2.03 5.93
C THR A 64 -18.14 -0.65 6.03
N VAL A 65 -18.66 -0.15 4.90
CA VAL A 65 -19.50 1.06 4.82
C VAL A 65 -20.85 0.72 4.19
N PHE A 66 -21.91 1.41 4.61
CA PHE A 66 -23.25 1.24 4.06
C PHE A 66 -24.10 2.51 4.21
N THR A 67 -25.19 2.57 3.44
CA THR A 67 -26.21 3.63 3.42
C THR A 67 -27.59 2.95 3.54
N PRO A 68 -28.64 3.57 4.13
CA PRO A 68 -28.80 4.96 4.58
C PRO A 68 -28.26 5.26 6.00
N GLY A 69 -27.30 4.47 6.51
CA GLY A 69 -26.72 4.64 7.85
C GLY A 69 -26.16 6.05 8.17
N GLY A 70 -25.76 6.22 9.43
CA GLY A 70 -25.22 7.47 9.93
C GLY A 70 -23.88 7.86 9.27
N PRO A 71 -23.34 9.05 9.55
CA PRO A 71 -22.03 9.46 9.03
C PRO A 71 -20.89 8.46 9.31
N ALA A 72 -20.93 7.79 10.48
CA ALA A 72 -19.95 6.79 10.87
C ALA A 72 -20.11 5.43 10.15
N ASP A 73 -21.27 5.16 9.56
CA ASP A 73 -21.54 3.99 8.73
C ASP A 73 -21.15 4.25 7.28
N ARG A 74 -21.17 5.52 6.86
CA ARG A 74 -20.84 5.93 5.49
C ARG A 74 -19.37 6.22 5.25
N LEU A 75 -18.56 6.32 6.30
CA LEU A 75 -17.13 6.61 6.22
C LEU A 75 -16.36 5.80 7.26
N LYS A 76 -15.42 4.97 6.79
CA LYS A 76 -14.46 4.26 7.64
C LYS A 76 -13.04 4.64 7.28
N ASN A 77 -12.21 4.81 8.31
CA ASN A 77 -10.77 4.94 8.15
C ASN A 77 -10.05 3.79 8.85
N CYS A 78 -8.86 3.49 8.36
CA CYS A 78 -7.99 2.51 8.96
C CYS A 78 -6.53 2.91 8.77
N GLN A 79 -5.86 3.18 9.88
CA GLN A 79 -4.43 3.38 9.92
C GLN A 79 -3.75 2.11 10.41
N VAL A 80 -2.79 1.62 9.64
CA VAL A 80 -1.93 0.48 9.99
C VAL A 80 -0.50 0.98 10.12
N SER A 81 0.18 0.57 11.18
CA SER A 81 1.61 0.76 11.36
C SER A 81 2.28 -0.60 11.47
N VAL A 82 3.31 -0.82 10.68
CA VAL A 82 4.04 -2.09 10.60
C VAL A 82 5.50 -1.79 10.86
N ASP A 83 6.07 -2.43 11.88
CA ASP A 83 7.50 -2.41 12.13
C ASP A 83 8.13 -3.57 11.36
N LEU A 84 8.98 -3.22 10.40
CA LEU A 84 9.63 -4.12 9.46
C LEU A 84 11.12 -4.12 9.72
N ARG A 85 11.70 -5.31 9.82
CA ARG A 85 13.13 -5.51 10.01
C ARG A 85 13.76 -6.09 8.74
N TYR A 86 14.85 -5.45 8.31
CA TYR A 86 15.53 -5.73 7.05
C TYR A 86 17.05 -5.83 7.24
N PRO A 87 17.77 -6.61 6.41
CA PRO A 87 19.22 -6.59 6.36
C PRO A 87 19.77 -5.22 5.96
N ASN A 88 20.77 -4.76 6.72
CA ASN A 88 21.47 -3.50 6.48
C ASN A 88 22.00 -3.40 5.04
N GLY A 89 21.95 -2.19 4.47
CA GLY A 89 22.49 -1.89 3.14
C GLY A 89 21.59 -2.22 1.96
N SER A 90 20.33 -2.62 2.21
CA SER A 90 19.35 -2.93 1.17
C SER A 90 18.39 -1.76 0.91
N THR A 91 18.02 -1.53 -0.35
CA THR A 91 16.95 -0.59 -0.73
C THR A 91 15.69 -1.36 -1.07
N PHE A 92 14.54 -0.91 -0.56
CA PHE A 92 13.25 -1.51 -0.86
C PHE A 92 12.29 -0.48 -1.40
N ALA A 93 11.29 -0.97 -2.12
CA ALA A 93 10.15 -0.18 -2.47
C ALA A 93 8.85 -0.96 -2.31
N LEU A 94 7.78 -0.23 -1.98
CA LEU A 94 6.43 -0.79 -2.06
C LEU A 94 6.11 -1.06 -3.54
N GLY A 95 5.91 -2.33 -3.91
CA GLY A 95 5.64 -2.72 -5.29
C GLY A 95 4.21 -2.39 -5.71
N THR A 96 3.25 -3.18 -5.21
CA THR A 96 1.83 -3.02 -5.49
C THR A 96 1.03 -3.22 -4.22
N ALA A 97 0.08 -2.32 -3.94
CA ALA A 97 -0.92 -2.52 -2.89
C ALA A 97 -2.26 -2.85 -3.55
N THR A 98 -2.71 -4.10 -3.37
CA THR A 98 -3.96 -4.60 -3.93
C THR A 98 -5.03 -4.67 -2.85
N PHE A 99 -6.17 -4.03 -3.11
CA PHE A 99 -7.35 -4.11 -2.27
C PHE A 99 -8.30 -5.13 -2.86
N ARG A 100 -8.72 -6.09 -2.02
CA ARG A 100 -9.86 -6.95 -2.30
C ARG A 100 -11.05 -6.41 -1.52
N VAL A 101 -12.11 -6.06 -2.22
CA VAL A 101 -13.34 -5.55 -1.62
C VAL A 101 -14.52 -6.34 -2.15
N SER A 102 -15.54 -6.52 -1.32
CA SER A 102 -16.86 -6.98 -1.78
C SER A 102 -17.81 -5.81 -1.70
N ALA A 103 -18.55 -5.53 -2.76
CA ALA A 103 -19.45 -4.39 -2.83
C ALA A 103 -20.78 -4.76 -3.46
N GLN A 104 -21.84 -4.15 -2.93
CA GLN A 104 -23.18 -4.17 -3.48
C GLN A 104 -23.67 -2.72 -3.50
N LEU A 105 -23.66 -2.11 -4.69
CA LEU A 105 -24.01 -0.71 -4.90
C LEU A 105 -25.21 -0.64 -5.84
N GLU A 106 -26.34 -0.17 -5.30
CA GLU A 106 -27.55 0.12 -6.05
C GLU A 106 -27.39 1.41 -6.89
N GLU A 107 -28.30 1.61 -7.84
CA GLU A 107 -28.33 2.83 -8.65
C GLU A 107 -28.47 4.08 -7.76
N GLY A 108 -27.72 5.14 -8.07
CA GLY A 108 -27.65 6.35 -7.24
C GLY A 108 -26.71 6.24 -6.02
N VAL A 109 -26.05 5.10 -5.80
CA VAL A 109 -25.10 4.91 -4.70
C VAL A 109 -23.68 4.72 -5.22
N THR A 110 -22.78 5.64 -4.89
CA THR A 110 -21.36 5.58 -5.28
C THR A 110 -20.46 5.23 -4.10
N GLY A 111 -19.60 4.23 -4.29
CA GLY A 111 -18.52 3.88 -3.36
C GLY A 111 -17.20 4.56 -3.72
N SER A 112 -16.33 4.76 -2.74
CA SER A 112 -14.96 5.24 -2.96
C SER A 112 -13.99 4.56 -1.99
N LEU A 113 -12.82 4.23 -2.51
CA LEU A 113 -11.70 3.63 -1.79
C LEU A 113 -10.45 4.46 -2.01
N ALA A 114 -9.84 4.92 -0.93
CA ALA A 114 -8.58 5.63 -0.97
C ALA A 114 -7.56 4.98 -0.04
N ALA A 115 -6.28 5.03 -0.41
CA ALA A 115 -5.21 4.71 0.51
C ALA A 115 -4.01 5.62 0.31
N SER A 116 -3.23 5.75 1.37
CA SER A 116 -1.96 6.45 1.39
C SER A 116 -0.93 5.64 2.15
N TYR A 117 0.29 5.61 1.64
CA TYR A 117 1.40 4.85 2.21
C TYR A 117 2.63 5.72 2.30
N TYR A 118 3.33 5.62 3.42
CA TYR A 118 4.61 6.27 3.62
C TYR A 118 5.46 5.45 4.57
N PHE A 119 6.77 5.64 4.44
CA PHE A 119 7.72 5.13 5.41
C PHE A 119 8.19 6.28 6.30
N SER A 120 8.31 6.04 7.60
CA SER A 120 8.74 7.04 8.58
C SER A 120 10.08 7.70 8.26
N SER A 121 10.99 6.97 7.63
CA SER A 121 12.35 7.40 7.31
C SER A 121 12.52 8.06 5.94
N THR A 122 11.51 8.03 5.06
CA THR A 122 11.66 8.57 3.69
C THR A 122 10.65 9.66 3.37
N ARG A 123 11.12 10.68 2.64
CA ARG A 123 10.26 11.75 2.11
C ARG A 123 9.43 11.22 0.96
N GLY A 124 8.12 11.18 1.15
CA GLY A 124 7.16 10.85 0.10
C GLY A 124 5.96 10.11 0.66
N THR A 125 4.79 10.37 0.08
CA THR A 125 3.57 9.61 0.38
C THR A 125 2.96 9.16 -0.92
N ALA A 126 2.94 7.85 -1.15
CA ALA A 126 2.12 7.28 -2.21
C ALA A 126 0.64 7.48 -1.83
N ARG A 127 -0.16 8.00 -2.75
CA ARG A 127 -1.61 8.14 -2.55
C ARG A 127 -2.33 7.58 -3.76
N SER A 128 -3.48 6.98 -3.51
CA SER A 128 -4.38 6.55 -4.57
C SER A 128 -5.82 6.56 -4.10
N SER A 129 -6.71 6.80 -5.05
CA SER A 129 -8.15 6.74 -4.87
C SER A 129 -8.80 6.07 -6.07
N ARG A 130 -9.88 5.33 -5.84
CA ARG A 130 -10.71 4.69 -6.85
C ARG A 130 -12.18 4.89 -6.45
N SER A 131 -12.96 5.43 -7.38
CA SER A 131 -14.41 5.36 -7.30
C SER A 131 -14.90 3.99 -7.76
N LEU A 132 -16.02 3.56 -7.19
CA LEU A 132 -16.78 2.38 -7.56
C LEU A 132 -18.17 2.89 -7.99
N PRO A 133 -18.38 3.17 -9.30
CA PRO A 133 -19.65 3.65 -9.80
C PRO A 133 -20.67 2.49 -9.85
N PRO A 134 -21.94 2.71 -9.49
CA PRO A 134 -22.98 1.68 -9.58
C PRO A 134 -23.33 1.34 -11.05
N PRO A 135 -23.98 0.20 -11.30
CA PRO A 135 -24.23 -0.90 -10.37
C PRO A 135 -22.99 -1.77 -10.20
N VAL A 136 -22.72 -2.20 -8.97
CA VAL A 136 -21.62 -3.11 -8.68
C VAL A 136 -22.10 -4.19 -7.73
N GLU A 137 -21.89 -5.44 -8.10
CA GLU A 137 -22.18 -6.59 -7.24
C GLU A 137 -21.01 -7.57 -7.30
N GLY A 138 -20.52 -7.98 -6.14
CA GLY A 138 -19.53 -9.05 -5.98
C GLY A 138 -18.14 -8.59 -5.57
N ASP A 139 -17.18 -9.51 -5.72
CA ASP A 139 -15.79 -9.32 -5.33
C ASP A 139 -15.01 -8.54 -6.38
N ILE A 140 -14.32 -7.48 -5.94
CA ILE A 140 -13.52 -6.60 -6.77
C ILE A 140 -12.09 -6.61 -6.26
N LEU A 141 -11.17 -6.97 -7.15
CA LEU A 141 -9.74 -6.72 -6.97
C LEU A 141 -9.38 -5.39 -7.61
N ARG A 142 -8.83 -4.48 -6.82
CA ARG A 142 -8.32 -3.19 -7.30
C ARG A 142 -6.91 -2.97 -6.80
N ASN A 143 -5.98 -2.86 -7.75
CA ASN A 143 -4.66 -2.37 -7.48
C ASN A 143 -4.78 -0.87 -7.17
N LEU A 144 -4.71 -0.55 -5.87
CA LEU A 144 -4.86 0.82 -5.42
C LEU A 144 -3.56 1.56 -5.70
N CYS A 145 -2.39 0.99 -5.44
CA CYS A 145 -1.11 1.64 -5.70
C CYS A 145 -0.22 0.77 -6.62
N LEU A 146 0.28 1.35 -7.71
CA LEU A 146 1.45 0.89 -8.50
C LEU A 146 2.68 1.75 -8.17
N CYS A 147 2.66 2.42 -7.03
CA CYS A 147 3.60 3.46 -6.66
C CYS A 147 4.78 2.88 -5.90
N THR A 148 5.94 2.88 -6.54
CA THR A 148 7.23 2.55 -5.96
C THR A 148 7.63 3.63 -4.95
N VAL A 149 7.31 3.45 -3.67
CA VAL A 149 7.86 4.30 -2.59
C VAL A 149 9.21 3.74 -2.21
N TRP A 150 10.28 4.40 -2.65
CA TRP A 150 11.64 4.03 -2.30
C TRP A 150 11.94 4.35 -0.86
N GLN A 151 12.70 3.49 -0.19
CA GLN A 151 13.33 3.78 1.08
C GLN A 151 14.78 4.25 0.85
N SER A 152 15.23 5.26 1.59
CA SER A 152 16.66 5.58 1.68
C SER A 152 17.41 4.48 2.42
N VAL A 153 18.67 4.23 2.05
CA VAL A 153 19.56 3.31 2.76
C VAL A 153 19.74 3.79 4.21
N GLY A 154 19.44 2.94 5.19
CA GLY A 154 19.50 3.27 6.62
C GLY A 154 19.36 2.06 7.55
N ASP A 155 18.94 2.30 8.80
CA ASP A 155 18.87 1.35 9.93
C ASP A 155 18.09 0.04 9.67
N ALA A 156 18.31 -0.97 10.52
CA ALA A 156 17.72 -2.30 10.37
C ALA A 156 16.21 -2.39 10.68
N LEU A 157 15.62 -1.37 11.31
CA LEU A 157 14.20 -1.33 11.70
C LEU A 157 13.51 -0.12 11.05
N TYR A 158 12.44 -0.38 10.30
CA TYR A 158 11.65 0.65 9.63
C TYR A 158 10.19 0.52 9.97
N GLN A 159 9.55 1.67 10.21
CA GLN A 159 8.11 1.71 10.36
C GLN A 159 7.43 2.14 9.05
N PHE A 160 6.68 1.22 8.47
CA PHE A 160 5.74 1.46 7.38
C PHE A 160 4.40 1.89 7.95
N ARG A 161 3.79 2.93 7.36
CA ARG A 161 2.46 3.39 7.74
C ARG A 161 1.56 3.47 6.52
N GLY A 162 0.41 2.81 6.62
CA GLY A 162 -0.67 2.86 5.63
C GLY A 162 -1.92 3.48 6.24
N ASN A 163 -2.61 4.36 5.52
CA ASN A 163 -3.92 4.85 5.89
C ASN A 163 -4.89 4.59 4.73
N SER A 164 -5.95 3.83 5.00
CA SER A 164 -7.00 3.46 4.05
C SER A 164 -8.31 4.07 4.47
N THR A 165 -9.11 4.53 3.51
CA THR A 165 -10.43 5.14 3.73
C THR A 165 -11.43 4.55 2.74
N ALA A 166 -12.57 4.13 3.25
CA ALA A 166 -13.71 3.71 2.46
C ALA A 166 -14.88 4.65 2.74
N SER A 167 -15.61 5.05 1.70
CA SER A 167 -16.80 5.87 1.84
C SER A 167 -17.89 5.47 0.86
N ILE A 168 -19.14 5.70 1.23
CA ILE A 168 -20.30 5.50 0.37
C ILE A 168 -21.21 6.74 0.41
N LEU A 169 -21.69 7.15 -0.75
CA LEU A 169 -22.56 8.30 -0.94
C LEU A 169 -23.80 7.83 -1.70
N ALA A 170 -24.98 8.12 -1.14
CA ALA A 170 -26.25 8.00 -1.84
C ALA A 170 -26.69 9.40 -2.25
N GLU A 171 -26.98 9.60 -3.53
CA GLU A 171 -27.55 10.83 -4.09
C GLU A 171 -29.06 10.92 -3.88
#